data_AF-A0A7S2KR85-F1
#
_entry.id   AF-A0A7S2KR85-F1
#
_cell.length_a   1.000
_cell.length_b   1.000
_cell.length_c   1.000
_cell.angle_alpha   90.00
_cell.angle_beta   90.00
_cell.angle_gamma   90.00
#
_symmetry.space_group_name_H-M   'P 1'
#
loop_
_entity.id
_entity.type
_entity.pdbx_description
1 polymer ?
#
loop_
_entity_poly.entity_id
_entity_poly.type
_entity_poly.pdbx_seq_one_letter_code
_entity_poly.pdbx_strand_id
1 'polypeptide(L)'
;GRAPSRASGPGGVQPLIKLLAAHFGWPEVAFMSIDVHKQGRLTREEFGLGLLLGAGVDFLRLTGVSVGTLFAAVDARGLGHVTARDLGGCCPGVWSECGADPPTRPEKLRSLPWAAAGGVDAVATCWYS
;
A
#
# COMPACT_ATOMS: atom_id res chain seq x y z
N GLY A 1 -23.53 4.80 17.62
CA GLY A 1 -23.49 6.04 16.83
C GLY A 1 -22.64 5.81 15.61
N ARG A 2 -23.19 6.03 14.41
CA ARG A 2 -22.45 5.93 13.14
C ARG A 2 -21.63 7.22 12.99
N ALA A 3 -20.31 7.12 12.95
CA ALA A 3 -19.43 8.26 12.75
C ALA A 3 -19.75 8.95 11.40
N PRO A 4 -19.70 10.28 11.32
CA PRO A 4 -19.93 10.98 10.06
C PRO A 4 -18.86 10.53 9.07
N SER A 5 -19.30 9.86 8.00
CA SER A 5 -18.51 9.62 6.80
C SER A 5 -18.08 10.99 6.27
N ARG A 6 -16.81 11.35 6.50
CA ARG A 6 -16.21 12.58 5.96
C ARG A 6 -16.48 12.59 4.46
N ALA A 7 -17.39 13.47 4.06
CA ALA A 7 -17.92 13.55 2.72
C ALA A 7 -16.76 13.74 1.74
N SER A 8 -16.65 12.80 0.80
CA SER A 8 -15.79 12.90 -0.37
C SER A 8 -16.32 14.03 -1.24
N GLY A 9 -15.67 15.19 -1.17
CA GLY A 9 -15.73 16.14 -2.26
C GLY A 9 -15.06 15.54 -3.50
N PRO A 10 -15.48 15.93 -4.72
CA PRO A 10 -14.98 15.37 -5.98
C PRO A 10 -13.48 15.62 -6.28
N GLY A 11 -12.73 16.27 -5.39
CA GLY A 11 -11.28 16.48 -5.47
C GLY A 11 -10.54 15.96 -4.24
N GLY A 12 -10.80 14.71 -3.84
CA GLY A 12 -10.29 14.11 -2.60
C GLY A 12 -9.16 13.10 -2.81
N VAL A 13 -8.73 12.46 -1.72
CA VAL A 13 -7.77 11.34 -1.72
C VAL A 13 -8.33 10.06 -2.35
N GLN A 14 -9.66 9.96 -2.50
CA GLN A 14 -10.34 8.75 -2.94
C GLN A 14 -9.96 8.27 -4.35
N PRO A 15 -9.86 9.12 -5.39
CA PRO A 15 -9.41 8.69 -6.72
C PRO A 15 -7.98 8.15 -6.69
N LEU A 16 -7.11 8.72 -5.85
CA LEU A 16 -5.77 8.20 -5.63
C LEU A 16 -5.83 6.81 -5.00
N ILE A 17 -6.57 6.63 -3.91
CA ILE A 17 -6.70 5.30 -3.27
C ILE A 17 -7.32 4.28 -4.22
N LYS A 18 -8.32 4.67 -5.02
CA LYS A 18 -8.93 3.79 -6.01
C LYS A 18 -7.91 3.31 -7.06
N LEU A 19 -7.06 4.22 -7.56
CA LEU A 19 -6.02 3.86 -8.51
C LEU A 19 -4.97 2.94 -7.88
N LEU A 20 -4.52 3.24 -6.66
CA LEU A 20 -3.55 2.42 -5.94
C LEU A 20 -4.12 1.03 -5.64
N ALA A 21 -5.38 0.94 -5.21
CA ALA A 21 -6.08 -0.32 -4.97
C ALA A 21 -6.18 -1.17 -6.25
N ALA A 22 -6.60 -0.56 -7.36
CA ALA A 22 -6.70 -1.26 -8.64
C ALA A 22 -5.35 -1.73 -9.19
N HIS A 23 -4.26 -1.00 -8.92
CA HIS A 23 -2.94 -1.32 -9.47
C HIS A 23 -2.14 -2.29 -8.59
N PHE A 24 -2.16 -2.10 -7.26
CA PHE A 24 -1.32 -2.85 -6.32
C PHE A 24 -2.10 -3.89 -5.51
N GLY A 25 -3.43 -3.82 -5.51
CA GLY A 25 -4.31 -4.69 -4.74
C GLY A 25 -4.36 -4.34 -3.25
N TRP A 26 -3.20 -4.17 -2.61
CA TRP A 26 -3.05 -4.05 -1.16
C TRP A 26 -2.40 -2.74 -0.74
N PRO A 27 -2.82 -2.13 0.38
CA PRO A 27 -2.20 -0.91 0.90
C PRO A 27 -0.70 -1.08 1.17
N GLU A 28 -0.30 -2.22 1.73
CA GLU A 28 1.10 -2.50 2.05
C GLU A 28 1.96 -2.60 0.78
N VAL A 29 1.42 -3.22 -0.28
CA VAL A 29 2.11 -3.34 -1.57
C VAL A 29 2.23 -1.97 -2.23
N ALA A 30 1.15 -1.19 -2.25
CA ALA A 30 1.19 0.19 -2.74
C ALA A 30 2.20 1.04 -1.96
N PHE A 31 2.21 0.91 -0.63
CA PHE A 31 3.17 1.62 0.22
C PHE A 31 4.62 1.23 -0.12
N MET A 32 4.92 -0.05 -0.30
CA MET A 32 6.26 -0.50 -0.70
C MET A 32 6.70 0.08 -2.04
N SER A 33 5.78 0.28 -2.98
CA SER A 33 6.08 0.92 -4.26
C SER A 33 6.33 2.42 -4.11
N ILE A 34 5.62 3.10 -3.21
CA ILE A 34 5.79 4.54 -2.93
C ILE A 34 7.05 4.80 -2.08
N ASP A 35 7.38 3.89 -1.15
CA ASP A 35 8.56 3.97 -0.27
C ASP A 35 9.84 3.55 -0.99
N VAL A 36 10.23 4.36 -1.98
CA VAL A 36 11.42 4.18 -2.81
C VAL A 36 12.69 4.01 -1.97
N HIS A 37 12.77 4.69 -0.83
CA HIS A 37 13.92 4.63 0.07
C HIS A 37 13.82 3.53 1.15
N LYS A 38 12.70 2.80 1.23
CA LYS A 38 12.45 1.69 2.16
C LYS A 38 12.66 2.07 3.62
N GLN A 39 12.24 3.28 4.00
CA GLN A 39 12.38 3.78 5.37
C GLN A 39 11.22 3.35 6.29
N GLY A 40 10.13 2.84 5.71
CA GLY A 40 8.90 2.48 6.42
C GLY A 40 8.05 3.68 6.83
N ARG A 41 8.46 4.89 6.47
CA ARG A 41 7.84 6.17 6.81
C ARG A 41 8.06 7.13 5.65
N LEU A 42 7.03 7.86 5.25
CA LEU A 42 7.13 8.84 4.17
C LEU A 42 6.89 10.23 4.72
N THR A 43 7.87 11.11 4.56
CA THR A 43 7.66 12.55 4.66
C THR A 43 6.75 13.04 3.53
N ARG A 44 6.33 14.32 3.56
CA ARG A 44 5.48 14.91 2.52
C ARG A 44 6.17 14.86 1.15
N GLU A 45 7.45 15.20 1.12
CA GLU A 45 8.27 15.24 -0.09
C GLU A 45 8.47 13.84 -0.65
N GLU A 46 8.80 12.87 0.21
CA GLU A 46 8.94 11.46 -0.17
C GLU A 46 7.62 10.86 -0.64
N PHE A 47 6.49 11.22 -0.03
CA PHE A 47 5.17 10.79 -0.47
C PHE A 47 4.87 11.28 -1.89
N GLY A 48 5.12 12.56 -2.19
CA GLY A 48 4.93 13.11 -3.54
C GLY A 48 5.86 12.48 -4.57
N LEU A 49 7.15 12.33 -4.22
CA LEU A 49 8.15 11.71 -5.09
C LEU A 49 7.83 10.23 -5.34
N GLY A 50 7.44 9.51 -4.29
CA GLY A 50 7.07 8.10 -4.34
C GLY A 50 5.83 7.84 -5.18
N LEU A 51 4.84 8.74 -5.14
CA LEU A 51 3.69 8.64 -6.04
C LEU A 51 4.11 8.77 -7.50
N LEU A 52 4.98 9.73 -7.82
CA LEU A 52 5.43 9.97 -9.21
C LEU A 52 6.39 8.89 -9.72
N LEU A 53 7.45 8.60 -8.97
CA LEU A 53 8.53 7.71 -9.41
C LEU A 53 8.28 6.25 -9.05
N GLY A 54 7.75 6.01 -7.85
CA GLY A 54 7.53 4.67 -7.33
C GLY A 54 6.26 4.03 -7.86
N ALA A 55 5.15 4.77 -7.82
CA ALA A 55 3.85 4.30 -8.30
C ALA A 55 3.51 4.73 -9.74
N GLY A 56 4.28 5.62 -10.36
CA GLY A 56 4.00 6.12 -11.71
C GLY A 56 2.73 6.98 -11.81
N VAL A 57 2.30 7.58 -10.70
CA VAL A 57 1.04 8.33 -10.58
C VAL A 57 1.28 9.83 -10.60
N ASP A 58 0.79 10.50 -11.64
CA ASP A 58 0.64 11.95 -11.66
C ASP A 58 -0.58 12.35 -10.83
N PHE A 59 -0.38 12.47 -9.52
CA PHE A 59 -1.45 12.75 -8.57
C PHE A 59 -2.10 14.12 -8.79
N LEU A 60 -1.37 15.09 -9.34
CA LEU A 60 -1.91 16.43 -9.61
C LEU A 60 -2.90 16.37 -10.77
N ARG A 61 -2.55 15.66 -11.86
CA ARG A 61 -3.50 15.41 -12.96
C ARG A 61 -4.67 14.54 -12.54
N LEU A 62 -4.44 13.55 -11.67
CA LEU A 62 -5.48 12.62 -11.22
C LEU A 62 -6.52 13.27 -10.29
N THR A 63 -6.05 14.06 -9.32
CA THR A 63 -6.90 14.53 -8.21
C THR A 63 -7.19 16.03 -8.24
N GLY A 64 -6.39 16.81 -8.99
CA GLY A 64 -6.48 18.27 -9.01
C GLY A 64 -6.05 18.95 -7.72
N VAL A 65 -5.52 18.22 -6.73
CA VAL A 65 -5.10 18.77 -5.43
C VAL A 65 -3.60 18.64 -5.20
N SER A 66 -3.10 19.48 -4.30
CA SER A 66 -1.68 19.49 -3.94
C SER A 66 -1.27 18.24 -3.16
N VAL A 67 0.02 17.90 -3.23
CA VAL A 67 0.60 16.81 -2.41
C VAL A 67 0.38 17.03 -0.92
N GLY A 68 0.41 18.29 -0.44
CA GLY A 68 0.17 18.61 0.97
C GLY A 68 -1.25 18.28 1.40
N THR A 69 -2.24 18.51 0.53
CA THR A 69 -3.65 18.17 0.77
C THR A 69 -3.84 16.66 0.82
N LEU A 70 -3.24 15.91 -0.11
CA LEU A 70 -3.30 14.45 -0.12
C LEU A 70 -2.58 13.86 1.09
N PHE A 71 -1.39 14.36 1.41
CA PHE A 71 -0.61 13.93 2.55
C PHE A 71 -1.38 14.12 3.86
N ALA A 72 -1.98 15.30 4.06
CA ALA A 72 -2.79 15.57 5.25
C ALA A 72 -4.06 14.69 5.32
N ALA A 73 -4.59 14.27 4.17
CA ALA A 73 -5.73 13.35 4.13
C ALA A 73 -5.33 11.91 4.49
N VAL A 74 -4.10 11.49 4.17
CA VAL A 74 -3.57 10.16 4.51
C VAL A 74 -2.99 10.12 5.93
N ASP A 75 -2.20 11.11 6.33
CA ASP A 75 -1.69 11.30 7.70
C ASP A 75 -2.80 11.81 8.64
N ALA A 76 -3.86 11.02 8.78
CA ALA A 76 -5.03 11.37 9.60
C ALA A 76 -4.68 11.56 11.09
N ARG A 77 -3.52 11.03 11.51
CA ARG A 77 -3.00 11.13 12.88
C ARG A 77 -2.12 12.38 13.09
N GLY A 78 -1.73 13.07 12.01
CA GLY A 78 -0.91 14.28 12.07
C GLY A 78 0.49 14.02 12.62
N LEU A 79 1.08 12.85 12.34
CA LEU A 79 2.41 12.48 12.84
C LEU A 79 3.55 13.08 12.01
N GLY A 80 3.23 13.78 10.93
CA GLY A 80 4.22 14.36 10.00
C GLY A 80 4.87 13.31 9.10
N HIS A 81 4.39 12.06 9.12
CA HIS A 81 4.82 10.99 8.25
C HIS A 81 3.66 10.02 7.97
N VAL A 82 3.65 9.46 6.76
CA VAL A 82 2.70 8.42 6.34
C VAL A 82 3.36 7.05 6.46
N THR A 83 2.66 6.10 7.07
CA THR A 83 3.03 4.67 7.10
C THR A 83 2.06 3.85 6.27
N ALA A 84 2.39 2.58 6.01
CA ALA A 84 1.47 1.63 5.36
C ALA A 84 0.11 1.55 6.07
N ARG A 85 0.11 1.65 7.41
CA ARG A 85 -1.11 1.65 8.21
C ARG A 85 -1.98 2.87 7.95
N ASP A 86 -1.37 4.05 7.77
CA ASP A 86 -2.12 5.27 7.49
C ASP A 86 -2.73 5.21 6.09
N LEU A 87 -1.98 4.66 5.11
CA LEU A 87 -2.48 4.42 3.76
C LEU A 87 -3.65 3.44 3.71
N GLY A 88 -3.58 2.32 4.45
CA GLY A 88 -4.68 1.34 4.55
C GLY A 88 -5.87 1.81 5.40
N GLY A 89 -5.61 2.69 6.37
CA GLY A 89 -6.66 3.37 7.14
C GLY A 89 -7.40 4.45 6.33
N CYS A 90 -6.79 4.93 5.24
CA CYS A 90 -7.40 5.87 4.32
C CYS A 90 -8.35 5.13 3.37
N CYS A 91 -9.65 5.43 3.45
CA CYS A 91 -10.69 4.86 2.59
C CYS A 91 -10.73 3.30 2.57
N PRO A 92 -10.91 2.61 3.72
CA PRO A 92 -10.86 1.15 3.79
C PRO A 92 -11.92 0.46 2.91
N GLY A 93 -13.07 1.10 2.70
CA GLY A 93 -14.10 0.59 1.77
C GLY A 93 -13.60 0.53 0.33
N VAL A 94 -12.82 1.52 -0.12
CA VAL A 94 -12.26 1.54 -1.49
C VAL A 94 -11.20 0.48 -1.67
N TRP A 95 -10.33 0.28 -0.68
CA TRP A 95 -9.40 -0.85 -0.69
C TRP A 95 -10.11 -2.19 -0.78
N SER A 96 -11.24 -2.34 -0.09
CA SER A 96 -12.03 -3.58 -0.13
C SER A 96 -12.77 -3.77 -1.45
N GLU A 97 -13.23 -2.69 -2.08
CA GLU A 97 -14.02 -2.73 -3.33
C GLU A 97 -13.14 -2.84 -4.58
N CYS A 98 -11.96 -2.24 -4.58
CA CYS A 98 -11.09 -2.13 -5.76
C CYS A 98 -9.77 -2.90 -5.60
N GLY A 99 -9.43 -3.33 -4.39
CA GLY A 99 -8.23 -4.09 -4.11
C GLY A 99 -8.34 -5.55 -4.56
N ALA A 100 -7.21 -6.26 -4.46
CA ALA A 100 -7.17 -7.69 -4.72
C ALA A 100 -7.74 -8.44 -3.51
N ASP A 101 -8.32 -9.62 -3.74
CA ASP A 101 -8.74 -10.49 -2.65
C ASP A 101 -7.55 -10.87 -1.75
N PRO A 102 -7.78 -11.06 -0.44
CA PRO A 102 -6.73 -11.50 0.46
C PRO A 102 -6.17 -12.83 -0.04
N PRO A 103 -4.83 -12.97 -0.15
CA PRO A 103 -4.26 -14.24 -0.52
C PRO A 103 -4.77 -15.28 0.46
N THR A 104 -5.37 -16.32 -0.09
CA THR A 104 -5.94 -17.42 0.66
C THR A 104 -4.83 -18.10 1.46
N ARG A 105 -5.17 -18.78 2.56
CA ARG A 105 -4.18 -19.57 3.32
C ARG A 105 -3.32 -20.48 2.43
N PRO A 106 -3.88 -21.22 1.45
CA PRO A 106 -3.10 -22.02 0.52
C PRO A 106 -2.09 -21.21 -0.29
N GLU A 107 -2.48 -20.03 -0.80
CA GLU A 107 -1.57 -19.17 -1.59
C GLU A 107 -0.43 -18.64 -0.73
N LYS A 108 -0.72 -18.22 0.51
CA LYS A 108 0.30 -17.82 1.47
C LYS A 108 1.32 -18.94 1.69
N LEU A 109 0.85 -20.18 1.92
CA LEU A 109 1.72 -21.33 2.14
C LEU A 109 2.62 -21.65 0.93
N ARG A 110 2.13 -21.45 -0.31
CA ARG A 110 2.93 -21.65 -1.52
C ARG A 110 3.99 -20.57 -1.74
N SER A 111 3.71 -19.34 -1.27
CA SER A 111 4.62 -18.20 -1.41
C SER A 111 5.72 -18.13 -0.34
N LEU A 112 5.59 -18.90 0.75
CA LEU A 112 6.61 -18.94 1.80
C LEU A 112 7.83 -19.72 1.30
N PRO A 113 9.06 -19.26 1.62
CA PRO A 113 10.25 -20.09 1.46
C PRO A 113 10.02 -21.42 2.18
N TRP A 114 10.35 -22.54 1.54
CA TRP A 114 10.13 -23.88 2.11
C TRP A 114 10.70 -24.03 3.53
N ALA A 115 11.83 -23.38 3.79
CA ALA A 115 12.46 -23.28 5.10
C ALA A 115 11.55 -22.63 6.19
N ALA A 116 10.75 -21.62 5.83
CA ALA A 116 9.82 -20.96 6.75
C ALA A 116 8.57 -21.82 7.05
N ALA A 117 8.28 -22.81 6.21
CA ALA A 117 7.18 -23.75 6.42
C ALA A 117 7.59 -24.97 7.28
N GLY A 118 8.80 -24.99 7.83
CA GLY A 118 9.33 -26.14 8.57
C GLY A 118 9.71 -27.33 7.67
N GLY A 119 9.83 -27.09 6.36
CA GLY A 119 10.32 -28.08 5.42
C GLY A 119 11.81 -28.31 5.63
N VAL A 120 12.20 -29.54 5.97
CA VAL A 120 13.61 -29.94 5.95
C VAL A 120 14.14 -29.78 4.52
N ASP A 121 15.30 -29.15 4.38
CA ASP A 121 16.02 -29.08 3.11
C ASP A 121 16.28 -30.51 2.64
N ALA A 122 15.55 -30.94 1.63
CA ALA A 122 15.89 -32.13 0.85
C ALA A 122 17.07 -31.80 -0.08
N VAL A 123 18.13 -31.20 0.45
CA VAL A 123 19.40 -31.08 -0.28
C VAL A 123 20.14 -32.40 -0.11
N ALA A 124 19.78 -33.31 -1.01
CA ALA A 124 20.67 -34.19 -1.75
C ALA A 124 21.88 -34.77 -0.98
N THR A 125 21.65 -35.81 -0.19
CA THR A 125 22.64 -36.90 -0.07
C THR A 125 22.66 -37.71 -1.37
N CYS A 126 23.15 -37.11 -2.46
CA CYS A 126 23.58 -37.85 -3.64
C CYS A 126 25.06 -38.23 -3.47
N TRP A 127 25.25 -39.42 -2.93
CA TRP A 127 26.30 -40.40 -3.19
C TRP A 127 27.30 -40.00 -4.29
N TYR A 128 28.56 -39.82 -3.91
CA TYR A 128 29.69 -40.20 -4.77
C TYR A 128 30.37 -41.40 -4.12
N SER A 129 30.28 -42.53 -4.82
CA SER A 129 31.07 -43.75 -4.61
C SER A 129 32.48 -43.57 -5.15
#